data_AF-A0A416UV11-F1
#
_entry.id   AF-A0A416UV11-F1
#
_cell.length_a   1.000
_cell.length_b   1.000
_cell.length_c   1.000
_cell.angle_alpha   90.00
_cell.angle_beta   90.00
_cell.angle_gamma   90.00
#
_symmetry.space_group_name_H-M   'P 1'
#
loop_
_entity.id
_entity.type
_entity.pdbx_description
1 polymer ?
#
loop_
_entity_poly.entity_id
_entity_poly.type
_entity_poly.pdbx_seq_one_letter_code
_entity_poly.pdbx_strand_id
1 'polypeptide(L)'
;MKINVTKTWIDDKFVHILTADGIEHREAIANYERLRNASSEQLQNFETDNIGIHWPDLDEDLCYEGFFLKETLDDKTKLYRTFKNFPEINVAAIARRLGIKQSLMAVYICGSKKPSEAREQEIINELHALGKALLEVG
;
A
#
# COMPACT_ATOMS: atom_id res chain seq x y z
N MET A 1 -11.92 12.28 -2.20
CA MET A 1 -12.70 11.73 -3.32
C MET A 1 -13.34 10.45 -2.83
N LYS A 2 -14.64 10.22 -3.03
CA LYS A 2 -15.25 8.92 -2.66
C LYS A 2 -15.15 8.02 -3.88
N ILE A 3 -14.22 7.07 -3.86
CA ILE A 3 -14.11 6.07 -4.93
C ILE A 3 -15.19 5.03 -4.67
N ASN A 4 -16.02 4.77 -5.67
CA ASN A 4 -17.10 3.79 -5.59
C ASN A 4 -16.79 2.63 -6.54
N VAL A 5 -16.15 1.59 -6.01
CA VAL A 5 -15.81 0.38 -6.77
C VAL A 5 -16.99 -0.57 -6.73
N THR A 6 -17.46 -0.98 -7.91
CA THR A 6 -18.57 -1.92 -8.07
C THR A 6 -18.11 -3.34 -8.38
N LYS A 7 -16.88 -3.51 -8.86
CA LYS A 7 -16.32 -4.83 -9.17
C LYS A 7 -14.80 -4.82 -9.04
N THR A 8 -14.25 -5.92 -8.54
CA THR A 8 -12.81 -6.21 -8.51
C THR A 8 -12.57 -7.60 -9.08
N TRP A 9 -11.55 -7.77 -9.91
CA TRP A 9 -11.11 -9.09 -10.40
C TRP A 9 -9.61 -9.07 -10.72
N ILE A 10 -9.00 -10.25 -10.80
CA ILE A 10 -7.57 -10.41 -11.01
C ILE A 10 -7.36 -11.40 -12.14
N ASP A 11 -6.54 -11.02 -13.12
CA ASP A 11 -6.06 -11.91 -14.18
C ASP A 11 -4.58 -12.27 -13.99
N ASP A 12 -3.91 -12.79 -15.02
CA ASP A 12 -2.51 -13.21 -14.95
C ASP A 12 -1.52 -12.04 -14.83
N LYS A 13 -1.95 -10.81 -15.13
CA LYS A 13 -1.08 -9.64 -15.24
C LYS A 13 -1.51 -8.47 -14.38
N PHE A 14 -2.79 -8.35 -14.08
CA PHE A 14 -3.38 -7.16 -13.52
C PHE A 14 -4.38 -7.46 -12.41
N VAL A 15 -4.41 -6.55 -11.45
CA VAL A 15 -5.54 -6.35 -10.55
C VAL A 15 -6.43 -5.28 -11.20
N HIS A 16 -7.72 -5.55 -11.32
CA HIS A 16 -8.68 -4.65 -11.94
C HIS A 16 -9.73 -4.18 -10.95
N ILE A 17 -10.15 -2.93 -11.11
CA ILE A 17 -11.34 -2.38 -10.46
C ILE A 17 -12.23 -1.72 -11.51
N LEU A 18 -13.55 -1.83 -11.33
CA LEU A 18 -14.56 -1.10 -12.10
C LEU A 18 -15.28 -0.15 -11.17
N THR A 19 -15.31 1.13 -11.51
CA THR A 19 -16.03 2.16 -10.77
C THR A 19 -17.50 2.25 -11.18
N ALA A 20 -18.33 2.86 -10.32
CA ALA A 20 -19.77 3.01 -10.55
C ALA A 20 -20.14 3.85 -11.79
N ASP A 21 -19.23 4.68 -12.28
CA ASP A 21 -19.34 5.41 -13.55
C ASP A 21 -18.89 4.59 -14.77
N GLY A 22 -18.54 3.32 -14.59
CA GLY A 22 -18.22 2.36 -15.65
C GLY A 22 -16.78 2.43 -16.14
N ILE A 23 -15.88 3.07 -15.39
CA ILE A 23 -14.46 3.21 -15.75
C ILE A 23 -13.67 2.05 -15.13
N GLU A 24 -12.90 1.36 -15.97
CA GLU A 24 -11.96 0.34 -15.49
C GLU A 24 -10.60 0.97 -15.18
N HIS A 25 -10.07 0.66 -14.00
CA HIS A 25 -8.69 0.93 -13.62
C HIS A 25 -7.97 -0.37 -13.32
N ARG A 26 -6.65 -0.39 -13.55
CA ARG A 26 -5.84 -1.57 -13.30
C ARG A 26 -4.45 -1.23 -12.79
N GLU A 27 -3.91 -2.14 -12.01
CA GLU A 27 -2.54 -2.11 -11.49
C GLU A 27 -1.83 -3.40 -11.91
N ALA A 28 -0.56 -3.30 -12.31
CA ALA A 28 0.19 -4.46 -12.76
C ALA A 28 0.65 -5.31 -11.56
N ILE A 29 0.37 -6.61 -11.58
CA ILE A 29 0.84 -7.57 -10.55
C ILE A 29 2.36 -7.51 -10.41
N ALA A 30 3.08 -7.33 -11.53
CA ALA A 30 4.53 -7.20 -11.56
C ALA A 30 5.08 -6.02 -10.74
N ASN A 31 4.26 -5.02 -10.41
CA ASN A 31 4.68 -3.87 -9.59
C ASN A 31 4.81 -4.22 -8.09
N TYR A 32 4.27 -5.37 -7.66
CA TYR A 32 4.17 -5.78 -6.27
C TYR A 32 4.88 -7.12 -6.08
N GLU A 33 5.87 -7.15 -5.20
CA GLU A 33 6.72 -8.34 -5.03
C GLU A 33 5.97 -9.56 -4.50
N ARG A 34 4.99 -9.37 -3.62
CA ARG A 34 4.22 -10.49 -3.08
C ARG A 34 3.25 -11.03 -4.13
N LEU A 35 2.58 -10.14 -4.86
CA LEU A 35 1.65 -10.55 -5.92
C LEU A 35 2.37 -11.21 -7.11
N ARG A 36 3.53 -10.71 -7.54
CA ARG A 36 4.29 -11.28 -8.68
C ARG A 36 4.77 -12.71 -8.44
N ASN A 37 4.93 -13.10 -7.17
CA ASN A 37 5.43 -14.41 -6.76
C ASN A 37 4.32 -15.33 -6.24
N ALA A 38 3.07 -14.85 -6.20
CA ALA A 38 1.93 -15.60 -5.69
C ALA A 38 1.42 -16.65 -6.70
N SER A 39 0.87 -17.75 -6.19
CA SER A 39 0.15 -18.71 -7.02
C SER A 39 -1.19 -18.11 -7.49
N SER A 40 -1.77 -18.70 -8.54
CA SER A 40 -3.11 -18.30 -8.98
C SER A 40 -4.16 -18.49 -7.87
N GLU A 41 -4.02 -19.50 -7.02
CA GLU A 41 -4.95 -19.73 -5.91
C GLU A 41 -4.85 -18.62 -4.86
N GLN A 42 -3.62 -18.25 -4.48
CA GLN A 42 -3.38 -17.15 -3.53
C GLN A 42 -3.89 -15.83 -4.09
N LEU A 43 -3.67 -15.54 -5.38
CA LEU A 43 -4.17 -14.33 -6.01
C LEU A 43 -5.70 -14.27 -6.03
N GLN A 44 -6.39 -15.40 -6.20
CA GLN A 44 -7.86 -15.43 -6.20
C GLN A 44 -8.46 -15.41 -4.79
N ASN A 45 -7.67 -15.70 -3.75
CA ASN A 45 -8.10 -15.60 -2.35
C ASN A 45 -7.93 -14.17 -1.81
N PHE A 46 -8.63 -13.21 -2.43
CA PHE A 46 -8.64 -11.82 -2.02
C PHE A 46 -9.96 -11.42 -1.37
N GLU A 47 -9.87 -10.46 -0.47
CA GLU A 47 -11.01 -9.80 0.16
C GLU A 47 -11.06 -8.34 -0.28
N THR A 48 -12.25 -7.73 -0.27
CA THR A 48 -12.41 -6.31 -0.59
C THR A 48 -13.28 -5.63 0.45
N ASP A 49 -12.99 -4.35 0.70
CA ASP A 49 -13.79 -3.50 1.57
C ASP A 49 -13.98 -2.11 0.94
N ASN A 50 -14.32 -1.11 1.76
CA ASN A 50 -14.56 0.25 1.28
C ASN A 50 -13.28 1.04 0.95
N ILE A 51 -12.10 0.52 1.28
CA ILE A 51 -10.80 1.19 1.12
C ILE A 51 -9.87 0.48 0.15
N GLY A 52 -10.03 -0.83 -0.06
CA GLY A 52 -9.16 -1.56 -0.98
C GLY A 52 -9.39 -3.06 -1.08
N ILE A 53 -8.29 -3.73 -1.42
CA ILE A 53 -8.20 -5.17 -1.69
C ILE A 53 -7.12 -5.74 -0.76
N HIS A 54 -7.42 -6.83 -0.08
CA HIS A 54 -6.53 -7.51 0.86
C HIS A 54 -6.31 -8.95 0.43
N TRP A 55 -5.06 -9.44 0.47
CA TRP A 55 -4.72 -10.85 0.28
C TRP A 55 -4.20 -11.44 1.60
N PRO A 56 -5.04 -12.14 2.38
CA PRO A 56 -4.66 -12.68 3.70
C PRO A 56 -3.46 -13.61 3.62
N ASP A 57 -3.40 -14.47 2.60
CA ASP A 57 -2.32 -15.46 2.43
C ASP A 57 -0.96 -14.82 2.11
N LEU A 58 -0.99 -13.58 1.59
CA LEU A 58 0.19 -12.85 1.14
C LEU A 58 0.57 -11.72 2.10
N ASP A 59 -0.29 -11.37 3.05
CA ASP A 59 -0.16 -10.16 3.89
C ASP A 59 0.04 -8.91 3.00
N GLU A 60 -0.68 -8.81 1.88
CA GLU A 60 -0.54 -7.72 0.90
C GLU A 60 -1.86 -6.96 0.73
N ASP A 61 -1.76 -5.64 0.55
CA ASP A 61 -2.92 -4.73 0.48
C ASP A 61 -2.76 -3.72 -0.67
N LEU A 62 -3.81 -3.57 -1.47
CA LEU A 62 -3.91 -2.50 -2.48
C LEU A 62 -5.07 -1.55 -2.15
N CYS A 63 -4.74 -0.27 -1.95
CA CYS A 63 -5.72 0.80 -1.74
C CYS A 63 -6.39 1.21 -3.06
N TYR A 64 -7.71 1.47 -3.06
CA TYR A 64 -8.40 1.91 -4.27
C TYR A 64 -7.91 3.25 -4.79
N GLU A 65 -7.50 4.18 -3.93
CA GLU A 65 -6.90 5.43 -4.41
C GLU A 65 -5.63 5.22 -5.23
N GLY A 66 -4.89 4.12 -4.99
CA GLY A 66 -3.67 3.77 -5.72
C GLY A 66 -3.89 3.70 -7.23
N PHE A 67 -5.01 3.11 -7.65
CA PHE A 67 -5.39 2.88 -9.06
C PHE A 67 -5.66 4.16 -9.88
N PHE A 68 -5.77 5.32 -9.22
CA PHE A 68 -6.03 6.61 -9.87
C PHE A 68 -4.79 7.52 -9.91
N LEU A 69 -3.71 7.11 -9.24
CA LEU A 69 -2.46 7.85 -9.25
C LEU A 69 -1.69 7.48 -10.51
N LYS A 70 -1.64 8.40 -11.49
CA LYS A 70 -0.83 8.24 -12.70
C LYS A 70 0.59 7.83 -12.31
N GLU A 71 1.07 6.74 -12.89
CA GLU A 71 2.44 6.29 -12.79
C GLU A 71 3.39 7.34 -13.37
N THR A 72 3.86 8.25 -12.52
CA THR A 72 5.24 8.71 -12.61
C THR A 72 5.88 8.42 -11.26
N LEU A 73 7.09 7.85 -11.30
CA LEU A 73 7.90 7.68 -10.08
C LEU A 73 8.14 9.04 -9.40
N ASP A 74 8.11 10.13 -10.17
CA ASP A 74 8.28 11.52 -9.72
C ASP A 74 7.14 12.01 -8.81
N ASP A 75 5.91 11.51 -8.98
CA ASP A 75 4.73 11.92 -8.19
C ASP A 75 4.54 11.12 -6.88
N LYS A 76 5.25 10.00 -6.69
CA LYS A 76 5.09 9.17 -5.48
C LYS A 76 5.74 9.83 -4.26
N THR A 77 5.01 9.84 -3.14
CA THR A 77 5.48 10.44 -1.87
C THR A 77 6.79 9.79 -1.41
N LYS A 78 7.58 10.53 -0.65
CA LYS A 78 8.82 10.01 -0.03
C LYS A 78 8.53 8.73 0.76
N LEU A 79 7.41 8.68 1.46
CA LEU A 79 6.95 7.51 2.21
C LEU A 79 6.69 6.30 1.31
N TYR A 80 5.98 6.47 0.19
CA TYR A 80 5.75 5.37 -0.77
C TYR A 80 7.07 4.74 -1.21
N ARG A 81 8.03 5.57 -1.62
CA ARG A 81 9.34 5.11 -2.11
C ARG A 81 10.11 4.37 -1.00
N THR A 82 10.06 4.88 0.23
CA THR A 82 10.72 4.24 1.37
C THR A 82 10.15 2.85 1.64
N PHE A 83 8.84 2.69 1.81
CA PHE A 83 8.26 1.39 2.13
C PHE A 83 8.33 0.40 0.95
N LYS A 84 8.31 0.90 -0.29
CA LYS A 84 8.55 0.07 -1.49
C LYS A 84 9.97 -0.48 -1.55
N ASN A 85 10.97 0.33 -1.18
CA ASN A 85 12.38 -0.08 -1.22
C ASN A 85 12.79 -0.97 -0.04
N PHE A 86 11.98 -1.03 1.01
CA PHE A 86 12.25 -1.82 2.22
C PHE A 86 11.01 -2.64 2.61
N PRO A 87 10.64 -3.66 1.80
CA PRO A 87 9.45 -4.49 2.06
C PRO A 87 9.53 -5.28 3.37
N GLU A 88 10.71 -5.39 3.99
CA GLU A 88 10.93 -6.01 5.30
C GLU A 88 10.38 -5.16 6.45
N ILE A 89 10.09 -3.87 6.22
CA ILE A 89 9.55 -2.98 7.25
C ILE A 89 8.04 -3.18 7.37
N ASN A 90 7.61 -3.70 8.51
CA ASN A 90 6.19 -3.86 8.83
C ASN A 90 5.53 -2.49 9.11
N VAL A 91 4.76 -1.99 8.14
CA VAL A 91 4.02 -0.72 8.20
C VAL A 91 3.09 -0.67 9.42
N ALA A 92 2.38 -1.77 9.69
CA ALA A 92 1.43 -1.87 10.79
C ALA A 92 2.12 -1.72 12.16
N ALA A 93 3.35 -2.22 12.31
CA ALA A 93 4.15 -2.07 13.52
C ALA A 93 4.63 -0.63 13.72
N ILE A 94 5.12 0.03 12.67
CA ILE A 94 5.50 1.45 12.72
C ILE A 94 4.32 2.33 13.12
N ALA A 95 3.14 2.09 12.51
CA ALA A 95 1.92 2.82 12.84
C ALA A 95 1.55 2.70 14.33
N ARG A 96 1.65 1.49 14.90
CA ARG A 96 1.39 1.26 16.33
C ARG A 96 2.35 2.04 17.23
N ARG A 97 3.65 2.06 16.92
CA ARG A 97 4.65 2.80 17.71
C ARG A 97 4.40 4.31 17.73
N LEU A 98 3.93 4.84 16.61
CA LEU A 98 3.56 6.25 16.46
C LEU A 98 2.18 6.60 17.04
N GLY A 99 1.42 5.62 17.53
CA GLY A 99 0.04 5.83 17.98
C GLY A 99 -0.92 6.28 16.87
N ILE A 100 -0.62 5.93 15.61
CA ILE A 100 -1.45 6.27 14.45
C ILE A 100 -2.25 5.06 13.99
N LYS A 101 -3.46 5.30 13.47
CA LYS A 101 -4.26 4.23 12.85
C LYS A 101 -3.51 3.68 11.64
N GLN A 102 -3.44 2.36 11.51
CA GLN A 102 -2.79 1.69 10.37
C GLN A 102 -3.41 2.13 9.04
N SER A 103 -4.74 2.26 8.99
CA SER A 103 -5.44 2.79 7.81
C SER A 103 -5.06 4.24 7.46
N LEU A 104 -4.73 5.07 8.45
CA LEU A 104 -4.21 6.42 8.20
C LEU A 104 -2.78 6.39 7.64
N MET A 105 -1.95 5.46 8.13
CA MET A 105 -0.60 5.25 7.61
C MET A 105 -0.64 4.75 6.16
N ALA A 106 -1.54 3.82 5.84
CA ALA A 106 -1.74 3.29 4.49
C ALA A 106 -2.09 4.41 3.49
N VAL A 107 -3.01 5.32 3.82
CA VAL A 107 -3.36 6.44 2.92
C VAL A 107 -2.24 7.48 2.78
N TYR A 108 -1.34 7.61 3.77
CA TYR A 108 -0.13 8.44 3.63
C TYR A 108 0.90 7.81 2.69
N ILE A 109 1.10 6.49 2.78
CA ILE A 109 1.98 5.73 1.89
C ILE A 109 1.40 5.74 0.47
N CYS A 110 0.10 5.49 0.30
CA CYS A 110 -0.56 5.56 -1.00
C CYS A 110 -0.55 6.98 -1.58
N GLY A 111 -0.38 8.03 -0.77
CA GLY A 111 -0.37 9.42 -1.23
C GLY A 111 -1.76 10.03 -1.43
N SER A 112 -2.83 9.30 -1.09
CA SER A 112 -4.20 9.80 -1.08
C SER A 112 -4.46 10.83 0.02
N LYS A 113 -3.63 10.83 1.07
CA LYS A 113 -3.49 11.95 2.00
C LYS A 113 -2.03 12.34 2.14
N LYS A 114 -1.78 13.66 2.22
CA LYS A 114 -0.47 14.19 2.55
C LYS A 114 -0.37 14.41 4.07
N PRO A 115 0.58 13.79 4.78
CA PRO A 115 0.84 14.14 6.17
C PRO A 115 1.31 15.59 6.29
N SER A 116 1.13 16.22 7.45
CA SER A 116 1.83 17.48 7.74
C SER A 116 3.33 17.23 7.79
N GLU A 117 4.15 18.27 7.60
CA GLU A 117 5.62 18.14 7.67
C GLU A 117 6.07 17.55 9.02
N ALA A 118 5.46 18.00 10.13
CA ALA A 118 5.73 17.44 11.45
C ALA A 118 5.42 15.93 11.52
N ARG A 119 4.27 15.52 10.96
CA ARG A 119 3.86 14.09 10.95
C ARG A 119 4.76 13.26 10.03
N GLU A 120 5.17 13.79 8.89
CA GLU A 120 6.13 13.12 8.00
C GLU A 120 7.47 12.91 8.71
N GLN A 121 7.94 13.93 9.45
CA GLN A 121 9.18 13.84 10.21
C GLN A 121 9.09 12.84 11.37
N GLU A 122 7.95 12.77 12.07
CA GLU A 122 7.69 11.73 13.09
C GLU A 122 7.84 10.32 12.50
N ILE A 123 7.25 10.08 11.34
CA ILE A 123 7.34 8.79 10.63
C ILE A 123 8.79 8.47 10.28
N ILE A 124 9.52 9.43 9.69
CA ILE A 124 10.92 9.24 9.32
C ILE A 124 11.80 8.97 10.55
N ASN A 125 11.57 9.67 11.65
CA ASN A 125 12.32 9.48 12.89
C ASN A 125 12.12 8.07 13.47
N GLU A 126 10.90 7.53 13.39
CA GLU A 126 10.63 6.16 13.85
C GLU A 126 11.34 5.11 12.98
N LEU A 127 11.40 5.33 11.65
CA LEU A 127 12.18 4.46 10.76
C LEU A 127 13.68 4.52 11.08
N HIS A 128 14.23 5.71 11.36
CA HIS A 128 15.61 5.84 11.82
C HIS A 128 15.84 5.18 13.18
N ALA A 129 14.89 5.26 14.11
CA ALA A 129 14.97 4.59 15.40
C ALA A 129 15.00 3.06 15.24
N LEU A 130 14.16 2.51 14.37
CA LEU A 130 14.22 1.10 13.99
C LEU A 130 15.58 0.73 13.40
N GLY A 131 16.10 1.52 12.46
CA GLY A 131 17.41 1.28 11.86
C GLY A 131 18.55 1.26 12.88
N LYS A 132 18.54 2.19 13.85
CA LYS A 132 19.52 2.19 14.96
C LYS A 132 19.39 0.95 15.84
N ALA A 133 18.16 0.57 16.21
CA ALA A 133 17.93 -0.63 17.01
C ALA A 133 18.41 -1.90 16.30
N LEU A 134 18.27 -1.98 14.97
CA LEU A 134 18.78 -3.10 14.18
C LEU A 134 20.32 -3.18 14.17
N LEU A 135 21.02 -2.03 14.18
CA LEU A 135 22.49 -2.00 14.28
C LEU A 135 23.01 -2.46 15.64
N GLU A 136 22.19 -2.41 16.68
CA GLU A 136 22.52 -2.89 18.02
C GLU A 136 22.24 -4.40 18.21
N VAL A 137 21.68 -5.07 17.19
CA VAL A 137 21.50 -6.52 17.19
C VAL A 137 22.84 -7.20 16.95
N GLY A 138 23.30 -7.97 17.94
CA GLY A 138 24.57 -8.70 17.93
C GLY A 138 24.54 -10.01 17.16
#